data_AF-A0A923B4C2-F1
#
_entry.id   AF-A0A923B4C2-F1
#
_cell.length_a   1.000
_cell.length_b   1.000
_cell.length_c   1.000
_cell.angle_alpha   90.00
_cell.angle_beta   90.00
_cell.angle_gamma   90.00
#
_symmetry.space_group_name_H-M   'P 1'
#
loop_
_entity.id
_entity.type
_entity.pdbx_description
1 polymer ?
#
loop_
_entity_poly.entity_id
_entity_poly.type
_entity_poly.pdbx_seq_one_letter_code
_entity_poly.pdbx_strand_id
1 'polypeptide(L)'
;MLGRYTNVEPRRPKGGPDGGRDLQAIYDNTQVVWGAVGFKNSANDSSENKRWVRDKFLSDLESALEKNVDLHGFVFFTNVDLTMGEVDELKTFAAQRGITHTDVFYRERLRQTLDSTEGLAYRLQYLGVSMSLEEQITFLDRIQSARDKELAELKQQQQGIARQIERLEFLNECLRPVQDVGLLIQLNRNCTTTELGHFRAIVEISCGFGPTLQVLHVGGRDFYMDEVDRENCWFGKKTLVWGADSKDIVFSKCDSYPGISDAVGIEFRAPLFRHGQFALVGHFDRTSLDICVTEPLMDQMVAIAFVVNGFVLFEVQRSQIVMSEDVGLTWEVPLEFPELLSNEEAAIRLRRSFIRTADTDNPDLPPPMRNASKEINFQLQTPYKLHLPSLGVGPMPFAAFQMHGVLDLRQDSTPCSAPESVIS
;
A
#
# COMPACT_ATOMS: atom_id res chain seq x y z
N MET A 1 11.38 -29.15 12.60
CA MET A 1 10.47 -30.33 12.71
C MET A 1 9.33 -30.12 13.72
N LEU A 2 9.38 -29.08 14.56
CA LEU A 2 8.36 -28.83 15.61
C LEU A 2 7.16 -27.99 15.14
N GLY A 3 7.20 -27.42 13.93
CA GLY A 3 6.19 -26.46 13.45
C GLY A 3 4.75 -26.98 13.29
N ARG A 4 4.50 -28.28 13.46
CA ARG A 4 3.15 -28.88 13.40
C ARG A 4 2.46 -29.02 14.76
N TYR A 5 3.23 -28.89 15.85
CA TYR A 5 2.70 -28.94 17.20
C TYR A 5 2.60 -27.53 17.77
N THR A 6 1.39 -27.11 18.15
CA THR A 6 1.09 -25.81 18.73
C THR A 6 0.44 -25.97 20.11
N ASN A 7 0.41 -24.89 20.89
CA ASN A 7 -0.21 -24.86 22.23
C ASN A 7 0.24 -26.01 23.16
N VAL A 8 1.55 -26.17 23.34
CA VAL A 8 2.13 -27.25 24.15
C VAL A 8 2.00 -26.91 25.63
N GLU A 9 1.24 -27.72 26.37
CA GLU A 9 1.04 -27.61 27.82
C GLU A 9 1.76 -28.75 28.57
N PRO A 10 2.76 -28.45 29.43
CA PRO A 10 3.34 -29.44 30.33
C PRO A 10 2.39 -29.67 31.52
N ARG A 11 2.05 -30.94 31.82
CA ARG A 11 1.08 -31.26 32.88
C ARG A 11 1.73 -31.74 34.19
N ARG A 12 2.86 -32.45 34.14
CA ARG A 12 3.83 -32.70 35.25
C ARG A 12 4.88 -33.77 34.85
N PRO A 13 6.03 -33.39 34.24
CA PRO A 13 7.01 -34.38 33.76
C PRO A 13 7.80 -35.12 34.86
N LYS A 14 7.62 -34.76 36.15
CA LYS A 14 8.43 -35.24 37.28
C LYS A 14 7.70 -36.24 38.20
N GLY A 15 6.52 -36.70 37.80
CA GLY A 15 5.73 -37.71 38.51
C GLY A 15 4.72 -37.16 39.51
N GLY A 16 3.48 -37.60 39.36
CA GLY A 16 2.32 -37.38 40.23
C GLY A 16 1.08 -38.10 39.66
N PRO A 17 -0.14 -37.89 40.18
CA PRO A 17 -1.36 -38.40 39.52
C PRO A 17 -1.58 -37.65 38.19
N ASP A 18 -0.88 -38.09 37.14
CA ASP A 18 -0.68 -37.29 35.92
C ASP A 18 -1.83 -37.38 34.91
N GLY A 19 -3.01 -37.84 35.33
CA GLY A 19 -4.18 -37.82 34.44
C GLY A 19 -3.97 -38.56 33.12
N GLY A 20 -2.98 -39.49 33.05
CA GLY A 20 -2.67 -40.33 31.89
C GLY A 20 -1.88 -39.63 30.79
N ARG A 21 -1.27 -38.46 31.06
CA ARG A 21 -0.42 -37.74 30.09
C ARG A 21 0.61 -36.86 30.78
N ASP A 22 1.80 -36.77 30.21
CA ASP A 22 2.87 -35.89 30.69
C ASP A 22 2.81 -34.50 30.03
N LEU A 23 2.32 -34.47 28.78
CA LEU A 23 2.16 -33.26 27.96
C LEU A 23 0.91 -33.34 27.07
N GLN A 24 0.43 -32.18 26.65
CA GLN A 24 -0.65 -32.03 25.69
C GLN A 24 -0.27 -30.98 24.64
N ALA A 25 -0.66 -31.18 23.39
CA ALA A 25 -0.43 -30.25 22.29
C ALA A 25 -1.58 -30.32 21.28
N ILE A 26 -1.58 -29.39 20.32
CA ILE A 26 -2.45 -29.41 19.14
C ILE A 26 -1.58 -29.73 17.92
N TYR A 27 -1.94 -30.77 17.17
CA TYR A 27 -1.30 -31.14 15.91
C TYR A 27 -2.06 -30.55 14.72
N ASP A 28 -1.34 -29.94 13.78
CA ASP A 28 -1.86 -29.29 12.57
C ASP A 28 -3.08 -28.38 12.86
N ASN A 29 -3.02 -27.66 13.99
CA ASN A 29 -4.05 -26.72 14.49
C ASN A 29 -5.46 -27.31 14.68
N THR A 30 -5.61 -28.64 14.66
CA THR A 30 -6.94 -29.29 14.64
C THR A 30 -7.08 -30.43 15.62
N GLN A 31 -6.02 -31.22 15.85
CA GLN A 31 -6.12 -32.46 16.61
C GLN A 31 -5.45 -32.34 17.97
N VAL A 32 -6.16 -32.72 19.03
CA VAL A 32 -5.54 -32.83 20.37
C VAL A 32 -4.63 -34.05 20.39
N VAL A 33 -3.40 -33.82 20.83
CA VAL A 33 -2.37 -34.85 20.97
C VAL A 33 -1.91 -34.89 22.40
N TRP A 34 -1.83 -36.10 22.96
CA TRP A 34 -1.27 -36.32 24.28
C TRP A 34 0.12 -36.93 24.12
N GLY A 35 1.01 -36.62 25.05
CA GLY A 35 2.31 -37.25 25.07
C GLY A 35 2.72 -37.80 26.42
N ALA A 36 3.60 -38.78 26.35
CA ALA A 36 4.15 -39.50 27.48
C ALA A 36 5.67 -39.60 27.39
N VAL A 37 6.34 -39.64 28.54
CA VAL A 37 7.79 -39.64 28.68
C VAL A 37 8.24 -40.91 29.41
N GLY A 38 8.77 -41.86 28.64
CA GLY A 38 9.35 -43.12 29.11
C GLY A 38 10.88 -43.04 29.23
N PHE A 39 11.39 -42.19 30.11
CA PHE A 39 12.83 -42.07 30.35
C PHE A 39 13.29 -43.00 31.47
N LYS A 40 14.28 -43.85 31.19
CA LYS A 40 14.86 -44.77 32.18
C LYS A 40 16.21 -44.25 32.66
N ASN A 41 16.43 -44.23 33.98
CA ASN A 41 17.74 -43.92 34.55
C ASN A 41 18.75 -45.00 34.13
N SER A 42 19.94 -44.60 33.69
CA SER A 42 20.97 -45.52 33.19
C SER A 42 20.49 -46.40 32.02
N ALA A 43 19.65 -45.85 31.14
CA ALA A 43 19.21 -46.51 29.92
C ALA A 43 20.41 -46.93 29.04
N ASN A 44 20.31 -48.15 28.51
CA ASN A 44 21.19 -48.71 27.47
C ASN A 44 20.32 -49.41 26.40
N ASP A 45 20.92 -49.86 25.30
CA ASP A 45 20.17 -50.40 24.15
C ASP A 45 19.98 -51.94 24.23
N SER A 46 20.05 -52.50 25.43
CA SER A 46 19.78 -53.92 25.66
C SER A 46 18.33 -54.29 25.32
N SER A 47 18.13 -55.56 24.97
CA SER A 47 16.80 -56.12 24.70
C SER A 47 15.84 -55.94 25.89
N GLU A 48 16.35 -55.92 27.13
CA GLU A 48 15.56 -55.67 28.33
C GLU A 48 15.00 -54.25 28.36
N ASN A 49 15.84 -53.25 28.07
CA ASN A 49 15.41 -51.85 28.05
C ASN A 49 14.44 -51.57 26.91
N LYS A 50 14.67 -52.15 25.73
CA LYS A 50 13.76 -52.07 24.60
C LYS A 50 12.40 -52.69 24.91
N ARG A 51 12.38 -53.86 25.57
CA ARG A 51 11.13 -54.48 26.05
C ARG A 51 10.43 -53.59 27.07
N TRP A 52 11.16 -53.05 28.05
CA TRP A 52 10.59 -52.11 29.04
C TRP A 52 9.97 -50.88 28.38
N VAL A 53 10.64 -50.28 27.38
CA VAL A 53 10.11 -49.13 26.64
C VAL A 53 8.84 -49.49 25.87
N ARG A 54 8.80 -50.68 25.25
CA ARG A 54 7.60 -51.19 24.60
C ARG A 54 6.45 -51.29 25.60
N ASP A 55 6.66 -51.98 26.71
CA ASP A 55 5.63 -52.16 27.75
C ASP A 55 5.14 -50.82 28.31
N LYS A 56 6.07 -49.86 28.48
CA LYS A 56 5.76 -48.49 28.93
C LYS A 56 4.93 -47.72 27.90
N PHE A 57 5.29 -47.79 26.61
CA PHE A 57 4.51 -47.19 25.52
C PHE A 57 3.08 -47.73 25.50
N LEU A 58 2.91 -49.06 25.54
CA LEU A 58 1.59 -49.69 25.53
C LEU A 58 0.76 -49.23 26.74
N SER A 59 1.34 -49.28 27.94
CA SER A 59 0.66 -48.90 29.17
C SER A 59 0.26 -47.42 29.19
N ASP A 60 1.12 -46.52 28.70
CA ASP A 60 0.83 -45.08 28.64
C ASP A 60 -0.22 -44.76 27.58
N LEU A 61 -0.20 -45.44 26.43
CA LEU A 61 -1.22 -45.27 25.39
C LEU A 61 -2.59 -45.76 25.87
N GLU A 62 -2.66 -46.91 26.54
CA GLU A 62 -3.91 -47.42 27.10
C GLU A 62 -4.47 -46.47 28.16
N SER A 63 -3.61 -45.99 29.06
CA SER A 63 -3.99 -45.00 30.08
C SER A 63 -4.49 -43.67 29.46
N ALA A 64 -3.94 -43.28 28.31
CA ALA A 64 -4.36 -42.09 27.59
C ALA A 64 -5.76 -42.28 26.97
N LEU A 65 -6.00 -43.43 26.32
CA LEU A 65 -7.28 -43.78 25.70
C LEU A 65 -8.40 -43.98 26.73
N GLU A 66 -8.09 -44.54 27.90
CA GLU A 66 -9.06 -44.69 29.00
C GLU A 66 -9.59 -43.33 29.50
N LYS A 67 -8.75 -42.29 29.44
CA LYS A 67 -9.08 -40.95 29.95
C LYS A 67 -9.59 -40.02 28.87
N ASN A 68 -9.29 -40.29 27.61
CA ASN A 68 -9.85 -39.58 26.48
C ASN A 68 -10.11 -40.54 25.33
N VAL A 69 -11.37 -40.95 25.21
CA VAL A 69 -11.84 -41.88 24.18
C VAL A 69 -11.72 -41.28 22.78
N ASP A 70 -11.78 -39.94 22.66
CA ASP A 70 -11.67 -39.20 21.40
C ASP A 70 -10.23 -38.74 21.11
N LEU A 71 -9.22 -39.40 21.67
CA LEU A 71 -7.82 -39.06 21.42
C LEU A 71 -7.40 -39.50 20.01
N HIS A 72 -7.02 -38.54 19.16
CA HIS A 72 -6.62 -38.82 17.77
C HIS A 72 -5.10 -38.85 17.56
N GLY A 73 -4.31 -38.36 18.50
CA GLY A 73 -2.85 -38.37 18.38
C GLY A 73 -2.12 -38.69 19.68
N PHE A 74 -0.99 -39.38 19.55
CA PHE A 74 -0.13 -39.77 20.67
C PHE A 74 1.36 -39.56 20.36
N VAL A 75 2.09 -38.96 21.29
CA VAL A 75 3.54 -38.71 21.15
C VAL A 75 4.29 -39.34 22.30
N PHE A 76 5.27 -40.17 22.02
CA PHE A 76 6.04 -40.86 23.04
C PHE A 76 7.52 -40.50 22.97
N PHE A 77 8.10 -40.14 24.12
CA PHE A 77 9.50 -39.78 24.26
C PHE A 77 10.25 -40.82 25.07
N THR A 78 11.38 -41.31 24.57
CA THR A 78 12.24 -42.24 25.31
C THR A 78 13.73 -41.97 25.07
N ASN A 79 14.55 -42.24 26.09
CA ASN A 79 16.01 -42.13 26.04
C ASN A 79 16.70 -43.47 25.68
N VAL A 80 15.96 -44.50 25.28
CA VAL A 80 16.48 -45.74 24.68
C VAL A 80 16.46 -45.62 23.17
N ASP A 81 17.44 -46.20 22.49
CA ASP A 81 17.46 -46.21 21.03
C ASP A 81 16.59 -47.34 20.46
N LEU A 82 15.83 -47.03 19.41
CA LEU A 82 14.89 -47.96 18.77
C LEU A 82 15.19 -48.05 17.28
N THR A 83 15.12 -49.26 16.74
CA THR A 83 15.19 -49.51 15.29
C THR A 83 13.90 -49.05 14.62
N MET A 84 13.95 -48.84 13.30
CA MET A 84 12.76 -48.43 12.54
C MET A 84 11.65 -49.48 12.62
N GLY A 85 11.99 -50.78 12.59
CA GLY A 85 11.02 -51.85 12.77
C GLY A 85 10.33 -51.81 14.13
N GLU A 86 11.08 -51.58 15.22
CA GLU A 86 10.51 -51.41 16.56
C GLU A 86 9.58 -50.20 16.65
N VAL A 87 9.95 -49.07 16.02
CA VAL A 87 9.10 -47.86 15.96
C VAL A 87 7.82 -48.11 15.16
N ASP A 88 7.93 -48.80 14.01
CA ASP A 88 6.78 -49.11 13.16
C ASP A 88 5.82 -50.08 13.85
N GLU A 89 6.32 -51.02 14.65
CA GLU A 89 5.48 -51.87 15.50
C GLU A 89 4.68 -51.06 16.52
N LEU A 90 5.31 -50.08 17.19
CA LEU A 90 4.62 -49.20 18.14
C LEU A 90 3.56 -48.34 17.45
N LYS A 91 3.87 -47.78 16.27
CA LYS A 91 2.91 -47.01 15.47
C LYS A 91 1.75 -47.85 14.99
N THR A 92 2.03 -49.08 14.54
CA THR A 92 1.00 -50.04 14.09
C THR A 92 0.06 -50.39 15.25
N PHE A 93 0.61 -50.62 16.44
CA PHE A 93 -0.20 -50.87 17.64
C PHE A 93 -1.11 -49.67 17.97
N ALA A 94 -0.60 -48.45 17.90
CA ALA A 94 -1.40 -47.25 18.13
C ALA A 94 -2.52 -47.06 17.09
N ALA A 95 -2.21 -47.31 15.81
CA ALA A 95 -3.20 -47.26 14.73
C ALA A 95 -4.33 -48.28 14.92
N GLN A 96 -4.02 -49.50 15.39
CA GLN A 96 -5.02 -50.53 15.71
C GLN A 96 -5.97 -50.11 16.85
N ARG A 97 -5.56 -49.17 17.70
CA ARG A 97 -6.37 -48.61 18.79
C ARG A 97 -7.08 -47.30 18.41
N GLY A 98 -7.07 -46.92 17.13
CA GLY A 98 -7.79 -45.74 16.63
C GLY A 98 -7.00 -44.44 16.64
N ILE A 99 -5.71 -44.46 17.01
CA ILE A 99 -4.86 -43.26 16.92
C ILE A 99 -4.51 -42.99 15.46
N THR A 100 -4.84 -41.79 15.00
CA THR A 100 -4.56 -41.36 13.61
C THR A 100 -3.11 -40.89 13.44
N HIS A 101 -2.55 -40.26 14.48
CA HIS A 101 -1.19 -39.72 14.44
C HIS A 101 -0.34 -40.22 15.60
N THR A 102 0.77 -40.91 15.31
CA THR A 102 1.68 -41.39 16.34
C THR A 102 3.12 -41.01 16.03
N ASP A 103 3.77 -40.34 16.97
CA ASP A 103 5.16 -39.94 16.87
C ASP A 103 5.97 -40.52 18.02
N VAL A 104 7.05 -41.24 17.69
CA VAL A 104 7.98 -41.79 18.68
C VAL A 104 9.31 -41.07 18.55
N PHE A 105 9.73 -40.42 19.63
CA PHE A 105 11.00 -39.74 19.80
C PHE A 105 11.92 -40.62 20.65
N TYR A 106 12.64 -41.50 19.98
CA TYR A 106 13.71 -42.30 20.56
C TYR A 106 15.01 -41.51 20.63
N ARG A 107 16.03 -42.05 21.31
CA ARG A 107 17.26 -41.32 21.66
C ARG A 107 17.92 -40.60 20.47
N GLU A 108 18.14 -41.29 19.35
CA GLU A 108 18.82 -40.68 18.21
C GLU A 108 17.97 -39.58 17.54
N ARG A 109 16.65 -39.76 17.43
CA ARG A 109 15.74 -38.72 16.92
C ARG A 109 15.71 -37.48 17.84
N LEU A 110 15.74 -37.69 19.16
CA LEU A 110 15.85 -36.62 20.14
C LEU A 110 17.16 -35.86 19.98
N ARG A 111 18.28 -36.57 19.84
CA ARG A 111 19.60 -35.98 19.62
C ARG A 111 19.63 -35.14 18.35
N GLN A 112 19.15 -35.68 17.23
CA GLN A 112 19.04 -34.94 15.96
C GLN A 112 18.16 -33.68 16.08
N THR A 113 17.07 -33.76 16.85
CA THR A 113 16.20 -32.61 17.09
C THR A 113 16.91 -31.54 17.92
N LEU A 114 17.67 -31.94 18.94
CA LEU A 114 18.44 -31.03 19.80
C LEU A 114 19.68 -30.44 19.10
N ASP A 115 20.29 -31.18 18.17
CA ASP A 115 21.41 -30.73 17.34
C ASP A 115 20.95 -29.90 16.12
N SER A 116 19.63 -29.80 15.90
CA SER A 116 19.08 -28.91 14.88
C SER A 116 19.18 -27.44 15.29
N THR A 117 19.12 -26.52 14.33
CA THR A 117 19.10 -25.07 14.61
C THR A 117 17.94 -24.63 15.52
N GLU A 118 16.84 -25.38 15.56
CA GLU A 118 15.72 -25.17 16.51
C GLU A 118 16.07 -25.64 17.93
N GLY A 119 16.86 -26.71 18.01
CA GLY A 119 17.26 -27.39 19.23
C GLY A 119 18.41 -26.72 19.98
N LEU A 120 19.28 -26.00 19.29
CA LEU A 120 20.50 -25.40 19.86
C LEU A 120 20.23 -24.53 21.10
N ALA A 121 19.18 -23.70 21.06
CA ALA A 121 18.79 -22.86 22.19
C ALA A 121 18.37 -23.70 23.41
N TYR A 122 17.58 -24.75 23.19
CA TYR A 122 17.12 -25.66 24.26
C TYR A 122 18.28 -26.50 24.82
N ARG A 123 19.20 -26.93 23.94
CA ARG A 123 20.41 -27.65 24.30
C ARG A 123 21.30 -26.82 25.24
N LEU A 124 21.51 -25.55 24.91
CA LEU A 124 22.25 -24.64 25.79
C LEU A 124 21.49 -24.36 27.10
N GLN A 125 20.21 -24.02 27.02
CA GLN A 125 19.42 -23.59 28.18
C GLN A 125 19.17 -24.71 29.21
N TYR A 126 18.84 -25.92 28.75
CA TYR A 126 18.38 -27.00 29.63
C TYR A 126 19.42 -28.09 29.87
N LEU A 127 20.37 -28.28 28.95
CA LEU A 127 21.41 -29.31 29.08
C LEU A 127 22.78 -28.70 29.42
N GLY A 128 22.95 -27.37 29.32
CA GLY A 128 24.22 -26.71 29.58
C GLY A 128 25.32 -27.06 28.58
N VAL A 129 24.96 -27.62 27.41
CA VAL A 129 25.92 -27.99 26.38
C VAL A 129 26.18 -26.78 25.49
N SER A 130 27.42 -26.29 25.52
CA SER A 130 27.85 -25.13 24.73
C SER A 130 27.72 -25.37 23.23
N MET A 131 27.47 -24.30 22.48
CA MET A 131 27.48 -24.31 21.02
C MET A 131 28.91 -24.08 20.49
N SER A 132 29.28 -24.75 19.40
CA SER A 132 30.47 -24.41 18.62
C SER A 132 30.33 -23.03 17.97
N LEU A 133 31.42 -22.47 17.45
CA LEU A 133 31.36 -21.18 16.77
C LEU A 133 30.49 -21.24 15.51
N GLU A 134 30.56 -22.34 14.75
CA GLU A 134 29.76 -22.57 13.55
C GLU A 134 28.27 -22.67 13.87
N GLU A 135 27.93 -23.36 14.97
CA GLU A 135 26.54 -23.45 15.47
C GLU A 135 26.03 -22.08 15.93
N GLN A 136 26.87 -21.27 16.59
CA GLN A 136 26.52 -19.91 17.01
C GLN A 136 26.25 -18.99 15.81
N ILE A 137 27.10 -19.02 14.78
CA ILE A 137 26.90 -18.24 13.55
C ILE A 137 25.57 -18.62 12.90
N THR A 138 25.34 -19.92 12.71
CA THR A 138 24.10 -20.43 12.08
C THR A 138 22.84 -20.03 12.89
N PHE A 139 22.93 -20.08 14.22
CA PHE A 139 21.84 -19.67 15.10
C PHE A 139 21.56 -18.17 15.02
N LEU A 140 22.61 -17.34 15.00
CA LEU A 140 22.49 -15.88 14.89
C LEU A 140 21.90 -15.47 13.55
N ASP A 141 22.37 -16.04 12.44
CA ASP A 141 21.87 -15.76 11.09
C ASP A 141 20.37 -16.06 10.97
N ARG A 142 19.93 -17.19 11.56
CA ARG A 142 18.52 -17.55 11.61
C ARG A 142 17.70 -16.54 12.42
N ILE A 143 18.17 -16.14 13.60
CA ILE A 143 17.46 -15.15 14.44
C ILE A 143 17.37 -13.81 13.71
N GLN A 144 18.44 -13.38 13.07
CA GLN A 144 18.46 -12.15 12.27
C GLN A 144 17.44 -12.25 11.14
N SER A 145 17.47 -13.32 10.35
CA SER A 145 16.51 -13.54 9.25
C SER A 145 15.04 -13.56 9.73
N ALA A 146 14.77 -14.21 10.87
CA ALA A 146 13.43 -14.25 11.45
C ALA A 146 12.97 -12.86 11.92
N ARG A 147 13.86 -12.09 12.57
CA ARG A 147 13.59 -10.72 13.01
C ARG A 147 13.35 -9.79 11.82
N ASP A 148 14.16 -9.90 10.77
CA ASP A 148 14.03 -9.04 9.59
C ASP A 148 12.70 -9.29 8.87
N LYS A 149 12.27 -10.55 8.81
CA LYS A 149 10.95 -10.91 8.30
C LYS A 149 9.82 -10.29 9.13
N GLU A 150 9.86 -10.44 10.45
CA GLU A 150 8.87 -9.86 11.36
C GLU A 150 8.83 -8.32 11.25
N LEU A 151 10.00 -7.68 11.15
CA LEU A 151 10.11 -6.23 10.98
C LEU A 151 9.54 -5.77 9.64
N ALA A 152 9.74 -6.53 8.56
CA ALA A 152 9.15 -6.24 7.27
C ALA A 152 7.61 -6.35 7.30
N GLU A 153 7.08 -7.40 7.93
CA GLU A 153 5.63 -7.59 8.12
C GLU A 153 5.02 -6.45 8.94
N LEU A 154 5.66 -6.03 10.03
CA LEU A 154 5.22 -4.89 10.85
C LEU A 154 5.23 -3.57 10.07
N LYS A 155 6.27 -3.31 9.27
CA LYS A 155 6.32 -2.12 8.41
C LYS A 155 5.20 -2.10 7.38
N GLN A 156 4.91 -3.25 6.77
CA GLN A 156 3.81 -3.38 5.81
C GLN A 156 2.45 -3.13 6.49
N GLN A 157 2.25 -3.67 7.70
CA GLN A 157 1.05 -3.41 8.49
C GLN A 157 0.89 -1.93 8.83
N GLN A 158 1.96 -1.27 9.27
CA GLN A 158 1.93 0.18 9.56
C GLN A 158 1.58 1.01 8.34
N GLN A 159 2.16 0.71 7.18
CA GLN A 159 1.81 1.37 5.92
C GLN A 159 0.34 1.14 5.54
N GLY A 160 -0.17 -0.08 5.76
CA GLY A 160 -1.59 -0.40 5.56
C GLY A 160 -2.52 0.44 6.45
N ILE A 161 -2.19 0.57 7.73
CA ILE A 161 -2.95 1.39 8.69
C ILE A 161 -2.91 2.87 8.30
N ALA A 162 -1.74 3.40 7.94
CA ALA A 162 -1.59 4.80 7.51
C ALA A 162 -2.50 5.12 6.32
N ARG A 163 -2.51 4.27 5.29
CA ARG A 163 -3.40 4.43 4.12
C ARG A 163 -4.88 4.39 4.50
N GLN A 164 -5.26 3.54 5.45
CA GLN A 164 -6.64 3.48 5.93
C GLN A 164 -7.03 4.76 6.67
N ILE A 165 -6.13 5.33 7.47
CA ILE A 165 -6.37 6.60 8.18
C ILE A 165 -6.53 7.73 7.17
N GLU A 166 -5.60 7.88 6.22
CA GLU A 166 -5.68 8.89 5.15
C GLU A 166 -7.01 8.78 4.39
N ARG A 167 -7.45 7.55 4.09
CA ARG A 167 -8.72 7.29 3.45
C ARG A 167 -9.91 7.74 4.30
N LEU A 168 -9.91 7.45 5.60
CA LEU A 168 -10.97 7.87 6.52
C LEU A 168 -11.02 9.39 6.68
N GLU A 169 -9.86 10.03 6.78
CA GLU A 169 -9.75 11.49 6.82
C GLU A 169 -10.36 12.13 5.57
N PHE A 170 -10.04 11.60 4.39
CA PHE A 170 -10.61 12.07 3.13
C PHE A 170 -12.13 11.86 3.08
N LEU A 171 -12.64 10.68 3.45
CA LEU A 171 -14.09 10.41 3.47
C LEU A 171 -14.84 11.34 4.44
N ASN A 172 -14.21 11.70 5.56
CA ASN A 172 -14.76 12.69 6.47
C ASN A 172 -14.76 14.10 5.86
N GLU A 173 -13.72 14.45 5.10
CA GLU A 173 -13.66 15.71 4.35
C GLU A 173 -14.73 15.79 3.26
N CYS A 174 -15.10 14.66 2.62
CA CYS A 174 -16.20 14.60 1.66
C CYS A 174 -17.54 15.12 2.21
N LEU A 175 -17.74 15.05 3.53
CA LEU A 175 -18.93 15.55 4.21
C LEU A 175 -18.87 17.04 4.52
N ARG A 176 -17.71 17.68 4.33
CA ARG A 176 -17.53 19.10 4.61
C ARG A 176 -17.94 19.96 3.41
N PRO A 177 -18.47 21.16 3.68
CA PRO A 177 -18.69 22.16 2.65
C PRO A 177 -17.39 22.51 1.94
N VAL A 178 -17.49 22.75 0.64
CA VAL A 178 -16.39 23.36 -0.11
C VAL A 178 -16.17 24.77 0.44
N GLN A 179 -14.93 25.08 0.76
CA GLN A 179 -14.45 26.37 1.22
C GLN A 179 -13.70 27.06 0.08
N ASP A 180 -12.81 26.32 -0.58
CA ASP A 180 -11.99 26.79 -1.69
C ASP A 180 -11.80 25.71 -2.76
N VAL A 181 -11.72 26.17 -4.01
CA VAL A 181 -11.32 25.38 -5.17
C VAL A 181 -10.16 26.06 -5.86
N GLY A 182 -9.31 25.27 -6.51
CA GLY A 182 -8.13 25.82 -7.15
C GLY A 182 -7.43 24.89 -8.12
N LEU A 183 -6.48 25.47 -8.82
CA LEU A 183 -5.56 24.81 -9.73
C LEU A 183 -4.13 25.06 -9.29
N LEU A 184 -3.34 24.01 -9.23
CA LEU A 184 -1.90 24.07 -9.03
C LEU A 184 -1.23 23.62 -10.31
N ILE A 185 -0.36 24.45 -10.85
CA ILE A 185 0.41 24.15 -12.06
C ILE A 185 1.87 24.15 -11.67
N GLN A 186 2.52 23.00 -11.85
CA GLN A 186 3.96 22.88 -11.66
C GLN A 186 4.67 23.22 -12.97
N LEU A 187 5.67 24.08 -12.91
CA LEU A 187 6.50 24.42 -14.07
C LEU A 187 7.77 23.54 -14.12
N ASN A 188 8.49 23.58 -15.23
CA ASN A 188 9.76 22.86 -15.40
C ASN A 188 10.94 23.63 -14.79
N ARG A 189 10.83 24.96 -14.70
CA ARG A 189 11.82 25.91 -14.18
C ARG A 189 11.13 27.21 -13.77
N ASN A 190 11.87 28.10 -13.13
CA ASN A 190 11.41 29.45 -12.87
C ASN A 190 11.36 30.21 -14.21
N CYS A 191 10.14 30.48 -14.69
CA CYS A 191 9.91 31.27 -15.89
C CYS A 191 9.61 32.72 -15.52
N THR A 192 10.13 33.65 -16.32
CA THR A 192 9.73 35.06 -16.25
C THR A 192 8.39 35.25 -16.97
N THR A 193 7.67 36.33 -16.68
CA THR A 193 6.39 36.63 -17.33
C THR A 193 6.54 37.09 -18.78
N THR A 194 7.72 37.58 -19.16
CA THR A 194 8.06 37.84 -20.55
C THR A 194 8.28 36.54 -21.32
N GLU A 195 8.81 35.50 -20.68
CA GLU A 195 8.95 34.16 -21.27
C GLU A 195 7.59 33.46 -21.43
N LEU A 196 6.71 33.55 -20.43
CA LEU A 196 5.41 32.87 -20.46
C LEU A 196 4.37 33.63 -21.30
N GLY A 197 4.51 34.97 -21.40
CA GLY A 197 3.53 35.84 -22.06
C GLY A 197 2.16 35.84 -21.38
N HIS A 198 1.12 36.23 -22.14
CA HIS A 198 -0.26 36.03 -21.69
C HIS A 198 -0.56 34.52 -21.67
N PHE A 199 -1.20 34.05 -20.59
CA PHE A 199 -1.53 32.64 -20.45
C PHE A 199 -2.83 32.44 -19.68
N ARG A 200 -3.49 31.33 -19.98
CA ARG A 200 -4.76 30.96 -19.35
C ARG A 200 -4.77 29.47 -19.06
N ALA A 201 -5.31 29.11 -17.91
CA ALA A 201 -5.58 27.73 -17.53
C ALA A 201 -6.99 27.66 -16.97
N ILE A 202 -7.78 26.74 -17.49
CA ILE A 202 -9.16 26.52 -17.07
C ILE A 202 -9.36 25.02 -16.97
N VAL A 203 -10.05 24.60 -15.92
CA VAL A 203 -10.53 23.26 -15.72
C VAL A 203 -12.05 23.32 -15.70
N GLU A 204 -12.64 22.52 -16.57
CA GLU A 204 -14.08 22.33 -16.69
C GLU A 204 -14.45 21.03 -15.99
N ILE A 205 -15.37 21.13 -15.04
CA ILE A 205 -15.83 20.03 -14.21
C ILE A 205 -17.30 19.84 -14.52
N SER A 206 -17.63 18.74 -15.17
CA SER A 206 -18.99 18.42 -15.56
C SER A 206 -19.54 17.26 -14.71
N CYS A 207 -20.76 17.43 -14.21
CA CYS A 207 -21.48 16.39 -13.49
C CYS A 207 -22.67 15.91 -14.34
N GLY A 208 -22.67 14.63 -14.69
CA GLY A 208 -23.74 13.99 -15.46
C GLY A 208 -24.92 13.49 -14.62
N PHE A 209 -24.90 13.68 -13.30
CA PHE A 209 -25.94 13.18 -12.41
C PHE A 209 -27.10 14.17 -12.29
N GLY A 210 -28.01 14.17 -13.27
CA GLY A 210 -29.26 14.95 -13.21
C GLY A 210 -29.90 15.19 -14.58
N PRO A 211 -31.10 15.80 -14.64
CA PRO A 211 -31.77 16.16 -15.90
C PRO A 211 -31.08 17.31 -16.65
N THR A 212 -30.15 18.04 -16.01
CA THR A 212 -29.40 19.15 -16.57
C THR A 212 -27.91 18.93 -16.33
N LEU A 213 -27.10 19.01 -17.39
CA LEU A 213 -25.64 18.98 -17.29
C LEU A 213 -25.17 20.21 -16.51
N GLN A 214 -24.64 19.99 -15.30
CA GLN A 214 -24.03 21.08 -14.54
C GLN A 214 -22.54 21.10 -14.80
N VAL A 215 -22.03 22.30 -15.08
CA VAL A 215 -20.62 22.53 -15.38
C VAL A 215 -20.11 23.62 -14.47
N LEU A 216 -19.01 23.33 -13.78
CA LEU A 216 -18.22 24.27 -12.98
C LEU A 216 -16.90 24.49 -13.71
N HIS A 217 -16.61 25.74 -14.03
CA HIS A 217 -15.32 26.13 -14.56
C HIS A 217 -14.51 26.77 -13.44
N VAL A 218 -13.28 26.30 -13.26
CA VAL A 218 -12.28 26.87 -12.36
C VAL A 218 -11.09 27.23 -13.22
N GLY A 219 -10.69 28.48 -13.24
CA GLY A 219 -9.56 28.88 -14.07
C GLY A 219 -8.92 30.16 -13.59
N GLY A 220 -7.85 30.52 -14.27
CA GLY A 220 -7.19 31.79 -14.03
C GLY A 220 -6.35 32.22 -15.22
N ARG A 221 -5.89 33.46 -15.13
CA ARG A 221 -5.07 34.10 -16.14
C ARG A 221 -3.98 34.96 -15.52
N ASP A 222 -3.03 35.33 -16.36
CA ASP A 222 -2.08 36.40 -16.06
C ASP A 222 -2.80 37.74 -15.82
N PHE A 223 -2.11 38.65 -15.11
CA PHE A 223 -2.62 39.99 -14.85
C PHE A 223 -1.49 41.00 -14.83
N TYR A 224 -1.54 41.96 -15.76
CA TYR A 224 -0.60 43.08 -15.84
C TYR A 224 -1.26 44.34 -15.26
N MET A 225 -0.62 44.95 -14.25
CA MET A 225 -1.17 46.16 -13.62
C MET A 225 -0.84 47.43 -14.41
N ASP A 226 0.31 47.52 -15.09
CA ASP A 226 0.73 48.63 -15.98
C ASP A 226 1.98 48.23 -16.82
N GLU A 227 2.28 48.95 -17.92
CA GLU A 227 3.48 48.70 -18.77
C GLU A 227 4.81 48.79 -18.01
N VAL A 228 4.85 49.57 -16.92
CA VAL A 228 6.05 49.84 -16.12
C VAL A 228 6.39 48.66 -15.19
N ASP A 229 5.44 47.75 -14.94
CA ASP A 229 5.59 46.65 -13.95
C ASP A 229 5.82 45.28 -14.61
N ARG A 230 6.16 45.26 -15.91
CA ARG A 230 6.46 44.01 -16.66
C ARG A 230 7.62 43.21 -16.07
N GLU A 231 8.51 43.84 -15.33
CA GLU A 231 9.65 43.20 -14.67
C GLU A 231 9.29 42.58 -13.30
N ASN A 232 8.22 43.02 -12.64
CA ASN A 232 7.77 42.52 -11.32
C ASN A 232 6.44 41.76 -11.40
N CYS A 233 6.19 41.08 -12.52
CA CYS A 233 4.89 40.47 -12.74
C CYS A 233 4.59 39.33 -11.77
N TRP A 234 3.35 39.30 -11.31
CA TRP A 234 2.83 38.34 -10.34
C TRP A 234 1.94 37.33 -11.08
N PHE A 235 2.31 36.05 -11.05
CA PHE A 235 1.45 34.98 -11.57
C PHE A 235 0.19 34.85 -10.67
N GLY A 236 -0.98 34.56 -11.25
CA GLY A 236 -2.11 34.03 -10.49
C GLY A 236 -3.09 35.02 -9.84
N LYS A 237 -2.99 36.34 -10.08
CA LYS A 237 -3.85 37.34 -9.40
C LYS A 237 -5.34 37.31 -9.78
N LYS A 238 -5.71 36.62 -10.85
CA LYS A 238 -7.11 36.47 -11.26
C LYS A 238 -7.47 35.00 -11.37
N THR A 239 -8.07 34.49 -10.31
CA THR A 239 -8.81 33.22 -10.34
C THR A 239 -10.28 33.53 -10.59
N LEU A 240 -10.91 32.78 -11.49
CA LEU A 240 -12.32 32.84 -11.81
C LEU A 240 -12.93 31.47 -11.59
N VAL A 241 -14.11 31.48 -10.97
CA VAL A 241 -14.95 30.30 -10.81
C VAL A 241 -16.35 30.66 -11.26
N TRP A 242 -16.89 29.91 -12.22
CA TRP A 242 -18.22 30.19 -12.76
C TRP A 242 -18.93 28.90 -13.18
N GLY A 243 -20.26 28.94 -13.15
CA GLY A 243 -21.11 27.85 -13.64
C GLY A 243 -21.72 28.17 -15.00
N ALA A 244 -22.13 27.15 -15.74
CA ALA A 244 -22.86 27.31 -17.01
C ALA A 244 -24.22 28.00 -16.85
N ASP A 245 -24.91 27.75 -15.72
CA ASP A 245 -26.12 28.47 -15.35
C ASP A 245 -25.72 29.81 -14.72
N SER A 246 -25.64 30.85 -15.56
CA SER A 246 -25.11 32.20 -15.29
C SER A 246 -25.70 32.99 -14.10
N LYS A 247 -26.59 32.39 -13.29
CA LYS A 247 -27.21 33.03 -12.13
C LYS A 247 -26.44 32.85 -10.82
N ASP A 248 -25.51 31.90 -10.76
CA ASP A 248 -24.73 31.58 -9.55
C ASP A 248 -23.22 31.90 -9.70
N ILE A 249 -22.87 32.86 -10.56
CA ILE A 249 -21.47 33.23 -10.79
C ILE A 249 -20.90 33.89 -9.52
N VAL A 250 -20.14 33.12 -8.74
CA VAL A 250 -19.30 33.67 -7.67
C VAL A 250 -18.01 34.18 -8.32
N PHE A 251 -18.04 35.45 -8.77
CA PHE A 251 -16.82 36.17 -9.07
C PHE A 251 -16.05 36.41 -7.77
N SER A 252 -15.25 35.44 -7.33
CA SER A 252 -14.27 35.71 -6.31
C SER A 252 -12.99 36.18 -6.97
N LYS A 253 -12.89 37.50 -7.20
CA LYS A 253 -11.61 38.14 -7.47
C LYS A 253 -10.76 38.04 -6.20
N CYS A 254 -9.98 36.96 -6.10
CA CYS A 254 -9.00 36.83 -5.04
C CYS A 254 -7.75 37.62 -5.46
N ASP A 255 -7.62 38.85 -4.95
CA ASP A 255 -6.35 39.58 -5.02
C ASP A 255 -5.37 38.85 -4.09
N SER A 256 -4.65 37.86 -4.62
CA SER A 256 -3.61 37.15 -3.87
C SER A 256 -2.50 38.12 -3.48
N TYR A 257 -2.09 38.06 -2.20
CA TYR A 257 -1.00 38.88 -1.68
C TYR A 257 0.34 38.43 -2.26
N PRO A 258 1.26 39.37 -2.53
CA PRO A 258 2.56 39.10 -3.14
C PRO A 258 3.43 38.27 -2.19
N GLY A 259 3.49 36.97 -2.42
CA GLY A 259 4.56 36.11 -1.93
C GLY A 259 5.53 35.88 -3.08
N ILE A 260 6.62 36.64 -3.12
CA ILE A 260 7.80 36.26 -3.90
C ILE A 260 8.18 34.87 -3.41
N SER A 261 8.03 33.88 -4.26
CA SER A 261 8.37 32.51 -3.95
C SER A 261 9.24 32.02 -5.09
N ASP A 262 10.43 31.54 -4.78
CA ASP A 262 11.31 30.74 -5.65
C ASP A 262 10.65 29.43 -6.12
N ALA A 263 9.31 29.34 -6.09
CA ALA A 263 8.55 28.16 -6.39
C ALA A 263 8.32 28.04 -7.90
N VAL A 264 8.69 26.88 -8.40
CA VAL A 264 8.48 26.41 -9.76
C VAL A 264 7.00 26.07 -9.97
N GLY A 265 6.09 27.05 -9.85
CA GLY A 265 4.68 26.81 -10.13
C GLY A 265 3.72 27.99 -9.92
N ILE A 266 2.49 27.82 -10.42
CA ILE A 266 1.42 28.80 -10.46
C ILE A 266 0.23 28.23 -9.68
N GLU A 267 -0.35 29.03 -8.78
CA GLU A 267 -1.54 28.66 -8.02
C GLU A 267 -2.69 29.62 -8.35
N PHE A 268 -3.83 29.03 -8.67
CA PHE A 268 -5.12 29.71 -8.78
C PHE A 268 -6.03 29.17 -7.68
N ARG A 269 -6.57 30.03 -6.82
CA ARG A 269 -7.48 29.60 -5.76
C ARG A 269 -8.57 30.64 -5.56
N ALA A 270 -9.80 30.15 -5.43
CA ALA A 270 -10.95 30.98 -5.14
C ALA A 270 -11.85 30.29 -4.10
N PRO A 271 -12.39 31.05 -3.13
CA PRO A 271 -13.42 30.53 -2.26
C PRO A 271 -14.66 30.17 -3.07
N LEU A 272 -15.25 29.01 -2.79
CA LEU A 272 -16.51 28.57 -3.37
C LEU A 272 -17.54 28.45 -2.25
N PHE A 273 -18.28 29.52 -2.01
CA PHE A 273 -19.29 29.53 -0.96
C PHE A 273 -20.52 28.73 -1.40
N ARG A 274 -20.76 27.57 -0.76
CA ARG A 274 -22.01 26.75 -0.72
C ARG A 274 -23.14 27.10 -1.72
N HIS A 275 -22.88 26.99 -3.03
CA HIS A 275 -23.90 27.19 -4.06
C HIS A 275 -23.86 26.04 -5.07
N GLY A 276 -25.03 25.53 -5.44
CA GLY A 276 -25.20 24.49 -6.47
C GLY A 276 -24.82 23.05 -6.06
N GLN A 277 -24.68 22.18 -7.06
CA GLN A 277 -24.35 20.76 -6.84
C GLN A 277 -22.91 20.54 -6.36
N PHE A 278 -22.03 21.53 -6.34
CA PHE A 278 -20.66 21.41 -5.81
C PHE A 278 -20.51 21.93 -4.37
N ALA A 279 -21.57 21.85 -3.57
CA ALA A 279 -21.57 22.37 -2.20
C ALA A 279 -20.68 21.59 -1.21
N LEU A 280 -20.46 20.28 -1.43
CA LEU A 280 -19.64 19.40 -0.59
C LEU A 280 -18.46 18.86 -1.40
N VAL A 281 -17.35 18.55 -0.73
CA VAL A 281 -16.20 17.89 -1.39
C VAL A 281 -16.59 16.55 -2.01
N GLY A 282 -17.50 15.82 -1.37
CA GLY A 282 -18.05 14.56 -1.88
C GLY A 282 -18.77 14.67 -3.22
N HIS A 283 -19.24 15.87 -3.61
CA HIS A 283 -19.95 16.06 -4.87
C HIS A 283 -19.04 16.10 -6.11
N PHE A 284 -17.72 16.15 -5.91
CA PHE A 284 -16.77 15.95 -7.00
C PHE A 284 -16.56 14.47 -7.36
N ASP A 285 -17.15 13.53 -6.59
CA ASP A 285 -17.12 12.12 -6.95
C ASP A 285 -17.89 11.87 -8.25
N ARG A 286 -17.29 11.08 -9.14
CA ARG A 286 -17.80 10.71 -10.47
C ARG A 286 -18.07 11.91 -11.36
N THR A 287 -17.22 12.93 -11.27
CA THR A 287 -17.27 14.09 -12.15
C THR A 287 -16.24 13.97 -13.27
N SER A 288 -16.57 14.51 -14.43
CA SER A 288 -15.70 14.55 -15.60
C SER A 288 -14.90 15.84 -15.61
N LEU A 289 -13.59 15.74 -15.73
CA LEU A 289 -12.67 16.86 -15.74
C LEU A 289 -12.02 17.01 -17.12
N ASP A 290 -12.13 18.21 -17.68
CA ASP A 290 -11.47 18.65 -18.91
C ASP A 290 -10.55 19.85 -18.63
N ILE A 291 -9.40 19.88 -19.30
CA ILE A 291 -8.37 20.90 -19.06
C ILE A 291 -8.19 21.74 -20.34
N CYS A 292 -8.24 23.05 -20.19
CA CYS A 292 -8.01 24.01 -21.25
C CYS A 292 -6.84 24.91 -20.87
N VAL A 293 -5.74 24.87 -21.62
CA VAL A 293 -4.51 25.62 -21.32
C VAL A 293 -3.99 26.28 -22.60
N THR A 294 -3.38 27.44 -22.47
CA THR A 294 -2.70 28.13 -23.59
C THR A 294 -1.36 27.50 -23.91
N GLU A 295 -0.97 27.48 -25.18
CA GLU A 295 0.28 26.87 -25.68
C GLU A 295 1.55 27.30 -24.91
N PRO A 296 1.80 28.59 -24.61
CA PRO A 296 3.02 28.99 -23.88
C PRO A 296 3.13 28.37 -22.48
N LEU A 297 2.00 28.25 -21.78
CA LEU A 297 1.96 27.60 -20.47
C LEU A 297 2.14 26.09 -20.61
N MET A 298 1.61 25.50 -21.67
CA MET A 298 1.68 24.06 -21.90
C MET A 298 3.12 23.57 -22.11
N ASP A 299 3.98 24.38 -22.73
CA ASP A 299 5.38 24.04 -22.99
C ASP A 299 6.25 24.10 -21.72
N GLN A 300 5.86 24.93 -20.75
CA GLN A 300 6.60 25.10 -19.49
C GLN A 300 6.06 24.23 -18.36
N MET A 301 4.87 23.65 -18.52
CA MET A 301 4.20 22.87 -17.48
C MET A 301 4.75 21.45 -17.36
N VAL A 302 4.97 21.00 -16.12
CA VAL A 302 5.28 19.61 -15.75
C VAL A 302 4.01 18.88 -15.34
N ALA A 303 3.17 19.50 -14.52
CA ALA A 303 1.93 18.89 -14.02
C ALA A 303 0.87 19.96 -13.75
N ILE A 304 -0.39 19.53 -13.76
CA ILE A 304 -1.53 20.33 -13.30
C ILE A 304 -2.38 19.49 -12.35
N ALA A 305 -2.80 20.11 -11.25
CA ALA A 305 -3.62 19.49 -10.23
C ALA A 305 -4.84 20.35 -9.92
N PHE A 306 -5.97 19.69 -9.68
CA PHE A 306 -7.20 20.30 -9.21
C PHE A 306 -7.36 20.05 -7.71
N VAL A 307 -7.58 21.13 -6.96
CA VAL A 307 -7.54 21.14 -5.49
C VAL A 307 -8.86 21.65 -4.93
N VAL A 308 -9.35 20.99 -3.89
CA VAL A 308 -10.55 21.38 -3.14
C VAL A 308 -10.29 21.27 -1.65
N ASN A 309 -10.50 22.33 -0.88
CA ASN A 309 -10.21 22.38 0.57
C ASN A 309 -8.78 21.92 0.94
N GLY A 310 -7.81 22.18 0.06
CA GLY A 310 -6.43 21.71 0.20
C GLY A 310 -6.20 20.21 -0.08
N PHE A 311 -7.19 19.47 -0.57
CA PHE A 311 -7.00 18.11 -1.09
C PHE A 311 -6.80 18.14 -2.60
N VAL A 312 -5.79 17.42 -3.09
CA VAL A 312 -5.58 17.18 -4.51
C VAL A 312 -6.55 16.10 -4.96
N LEU A 313 -7.65 16.50 -5.61
CA LEU A 313 -8.64 15.55 -6.12
C LEU A 313 -8.22 14.91 -7.43
N PHE A 314 -7.41 15.62 -8.20
CA PHE A 314 -6.95 15.18 -9.50
C PHE A 314 -5.58 15.79 -9.81
N GLU A 315 -4.69 15.01 -10.41
CA GLU A 315 -3.37 15.44 -10.85
C GLU A 315 -3.03 14.73 -12.17
N VAL A 316 -2.45 15.47 -13.10
CA VAL A 316 -1.98 14.92 -14.37
C VAL A 316 -0.65 15.54 -14.78
N GLN A 317 0.23 14.68 -15.27
CA GLN A 317 1.54 15.07 -15.78
C GLN A 317 1.41 15.52 -17.23
N ARG A 318 2.25 16.47 -17.66
CA ARG A 318 2.30 17.02 -19.01
C ARG A 318 2.36 15.95 -20.10
N SER A 319 3.09 14.87 -19.86
CA SER A 319 3.25 13.74 -20.78
C SER A 319 1.94 12.99 -21.07
N GLN A 320 0.96 13.12 -20.18
CA GLN A 320 -0.36 12.52 -20.32
C GLN A 320 -1.37 13.46 -20.99
N ILE A 321 -1.02 14.73 -21.19
CA ILE A 321 -1.91 15.73 -21.77
C ILE A 321 -1.65 15.84 -23.28
N VAL A 322 -2.68 15.60 -24.08
CA VAL A 322 -2.66 15.67 -25.55
C VAL A 322 -3.57 16.81 -26.00
N MET A 323 -3.10 17.68 -26.89
CA MET A 323 -3.93 18.79 -27.39
C MET A 323 -4.93 18.28 -28.41
N SER A 324 -6.12 18.89 -28.49
CA SER A 324 -7.16 18.44 -29.42
C SER A 324 -6.75 18.51 -30.90
N GLU A 325 -5.92 19.48 -31.25
CA GLU A 325 -5.38 19.69 -32.60
C GLU A 325 -4.47 18.54 -33.05
N ASP A 326 -3.69 17.95 -32.12
CA ASP A 326 -2.77 16.83 -32.38
C ASP A 326 -3.53 15.55 -32.79
N VAL A 327 -4.81 15.47 -32.45
CA VAL A 327 -5.70 14.34 -32.73
C VAL A 327 -6.68 14.65 -33.87
N GLY A 328 -6.54 15.80 -34.54
CA GLY A 328 -7.42 16.20 -35.64
C GLY A 328 -8.85 16.54 -35.22
N LEU A 329 -9.07 16.84 -33.93
CA LEU A 329 -10.36 17.14 -33.36
C LEU A 329 -10.49 18.66 -33.13
N THR A 330 -11.27 19.34 -33.99
CA THR A 330 -11.58 20.78 -33.86
C THR A 330 -12.88 20.99 -33.10
N TRP A 331 -12.92 20.64 -31.82
CA TRP A 331 -14.03 21.06 -30.95
C TRP A 331 -13.77 22.49 -30.49
N GLU A 332 -14.13 23.45 -31.33
CA GLU A 332 -14.24 24.84 -30.92
C GLU A 332 -15.55 25.02 -30.15
N VAL A 333 -15.61 24.53 -28.91
CA VAL A 333 -16.59 25.11 -27.99
C VAL A 333 -15.98 26.44 -27.56
N PRO A 334 -16.57 27.60 -27.90
CA PRO A 334 -16.10 28.86 -27.36
C PRO A 334 -16.36 28.81 -25.86
N LEU A 335 -15.31 28.49 -25.11
CA LEU A 335 -15.34 28.63 -23.67
C LEU A 335 -15.28 30.13 -23.43
N GLU A 336 -16.45 30.75 -23.32
CA GLU A 336 -16.58 32.19 -23.14
C GLU A 336 -16.02 32.54 -21.77
N PHE A 337 -14.84 33.17 -21.80
CA PHE A 337 -14.29 33.77 -20.60
C PHE A 337 -15.21 34.92 -20.20
N PRO A 338 -15.70 34.97 -18.94
CA PRO A 338 -16.77 35.91 -18.57
C PRO A 338 -16.33 37.38 -18.58
N GLU A 339 -15.02 37.67 -18.62
CA GLU A 339 -14.47 39.02 -18.77
C GLU A 339 -14.06 39.30 -20.23
N LEU A 340 -14.24 40.56 -20.66
CA LEU A 340 -13.70 41.03 -21.94
C LEU A 340 -12.17 40.89 -21.95
N LEU A 341 -11.65 40.30 -23.02
CA LEU A 341 -10.22 40.14 -23.27
C LEU A 341 -9.70 41.34 -24.06
N SER A 342 -8.46 41.76 -23.78
CA SER A 342 -7.75 42.68 -24.67
C SER A 342 -7.46 42.02 -26.02
N ASN A 343 -7.12 42.81 -27.05
CA ASN A 343 -6.77 42.26 -28.37
C ASN A 343 -5.55 41.33 -28.30
N GLU A 344 -4.58 41.61 -27.41
CA GLU A 344 -3.38 40.80 -27.20
C GLU A 344 -3.72 39.48 -26.50
N GLU A 345 -4.61 39.53 -25.50
CA GLU A 345 -5.09 38.33 -24.79
C GLU A 345 -5.96 37.44 -25.69
N ALA A 346 -6.81 38.06 -26.51
CA ALA A 346 -7.68 37.36 -27.46
C ALA A 346 -6.88 36.69 -28.59
N ALA A 347 -5.69 37.22 -28.93
CA ALA A 347 -4.82 36.66 -29.96
C ALA A 347 -4.21 35.30 -29.56
N ILE A 348 -4.07 35.01 -28.27
CA ILE A 348 -3.53 33.73 -27.80
C ILE A 348 -4.63 32.69 -27.73
N ARG A 349 -4.56 31.63 -28.53
CA ARG A 349 -5.60 30.61 -28.55
C ARG A 349 -5.60 29.76 -27.28
N LEU A 350 -6.77 29.62 -26.65
CA LEU A 350 -7.00 28.62 -25.60
C LEU A 350 -7.24 27.26 -26.26
N ARG A 351 -6.46 26.25 -25.90
CA ARG A 351 -6.60 24.89 -26.44
C ARG A 351 -7.22 23.96 -25.41
N ARG A 352 -8.22 23.18 -25.82
CA ARG A 352 -8.77 22.09 -25.01
C ARG A 352 -7.82 20.89 -25.13
N SER A 353 -7.59 20.23 -24.01
CA SER A 353 -6.68 19.09 -23.91
C SER A 353 -7.40 17.86 -23.39
N PHE A 354 -6.90 16.71 -23.83
CA PHE A 354 -7.35 15.39 -23.46
C PHE A 354 -6.30 14.72 -22.58
N ILE A 355 -6.75 13.88 -21.66
CA ILE A 355 -5.88 13.15 -20.75
C ILE A 355 -5.78 11.72 -21.24
N ARG A 356 -4.59 11.30 -21.67
CA ARG A 356 -4.27 9.92 -22.05
C ARG A 356 -4.40 9.03 -20.82
N THR A 357 -5.22 7.98 -20.91
CA THR A 357 -5.28 6.90 -19.90
C THR A 357 -4.68 5.62 -20.47
N ALA A 358 -4.28 4.67 -19.61
CA ALA A 358 -3.68 3.41 -20.05
C ALA A 358 -4.57 2.61 -21.05
N ASP A 359 -5.89 2.80 -20.99
CA ASP A 359 -6.84 2.17 -21.91
C ASP A 359 -6.95 2.87 -23.28
N THR A 360 -6.51 4.14 -23.37
CA THR A 360 -6.59 4.95 -24.61
C THR A 360 -5.54 4.58 -25.65
N ASP A 361 -4.54 3.76 -25.26
CA ASP A 361 -3.54 3.20 -26.18
C ASP A 361 -4.07 1.98 -26.96
N ASN A 362 -5.33 1.56 -26.76
CA ASN A 362 -5.94 0.48 -27.55
C ASN A 362 -6.29 0.96 -28.99
N PRO A 363 -5.61 0.43 -30.02
CA PRO A 363 -5.79 0.85 -31.41
C PRO A 363 -7.11 0.39 -32.04
N ASP A 364 -7.94 -0.38 -31.32
CA ASP A 364 -9.23 -0.88 -31.82
C ASP A 364 -10.44 -0.03 -31.40
N LEU A 365 -10.27 0.91 -30.46
CA LEU A 365 -11.38 1.79 -30.03
C LEU A 365 -11.62 2.93 -31.04
N PRO A 366 -12.84 3.35 -31.36
CA PRO A 366 -13.07 4.47 -32.28
C PRO A 366 -12.62 5.82 -31.66
N PRO A 367 -12.19 6.82 -32.46
CA PRO A 367 -11.63 8.10 -32.00
C PRO A 367 -12.48 8.91 -30.98
N PRO A 368 -13.83 8.88 -30.98
CA PRO A 368 -14.59 9.55 -29.93
C PRO A 368 -14.60 8.80 -28.58
N MET A 369 -14.23 7.51 -28.54
CA MET A 369 -14.14 6.71 -27.31
C MET A 369 -12.72 6.68 -26.71
N ARG A 370 -11.68 7.07 -27.47
CA ARG A 370 -10.29 7.11 -26.97
C ARG A 370 -9.96 8.35 -26.15
N ASN A 371 -10.81 9.38 -26.12
CA ASN A 371 -10.41 10.71 -25.65
C ASN A 371 -11.52 11.34 -24.79
N ALA A 372 -11.91 10.64 -23.73
CA ALA A 372 -12.92 11.13 -22.80
C ALA A 372 -12.26 11.88 -21.63
N SER A 373 -12.86 13.00 -21.25
CA SER A 373 -12.71 13.68 -19.96
C SER A 373 -12.30 12.72 -18.84
N LYS A 374 -11.33 13.09 -18.00
CA LYS A 374 -10.92 12.20 -16.92
C LYS A 374 -11.98 12.20 -15.83
N GLU A 375 -12.46 11.02 -15.47
CA GLU A 375 -13.37 10.88 -14.32
C GLU A 375 -12.58 10.97 -13.00
N ILE A 376 -13.00 11.90 -12.13
CA ILE A 376 -12.67 11.90 -10.71
C ILE A 376 -13.54 10.83 -10.08
N ASN A 377 -12.94 9.77 -9.53
CA ASN A 377 -13.69 8.70 -8.91
C ASN A 377 -13.04 8.33 -7.59
N PHE A 378 -13.68 8.72 -6.50
CA PHE A 378 -13.16 8.52 -5.15
C PHE A 378 -13.12 7.04 -4.78
N GLN A 379 -13.80 6.13 -5.47
CA GLN A 379 -13.65 4.69 -5.22
C GLN A 379 -12.34 4.14 -5.78
N LEU A 380 -11.84 4.73 -6.87
CA LEU A 380 -10.63 4.28 -7.58
C LEU A 380 -9.40 5.11 -7.22
N GLN A 381 -9.60 6.36 -6.81
CA GLN A 381 -8.54 7.31 -6.47
C GLN A 381 -8.61 7.64 -4.98
N THR A 382 -7.44 7.85 -4.38
CA THR A 382 -7.34 8.35 -2.99
C THR A 382 -6.71 9.73 -3.03
N PRO A 383 -7.53 10.80 -3.03
CA PRO A 383 -7.04 12.16 -2.90
C PRO A 383 -6.17 12.32 -1.66
N TYR A 384 -5.12 13.11 -1.77
CA TYR A 384 -4.20 13.38 -0.68
C TYR A 384 -4.28 14.84 -0.26
N LYS A 385 -4.01 15.09 1.01
CA LYS A 385 -4.04 16.44 1.57
C LYS A 385 -2.70 17.13 1.32
N LEU A 386 -2.74 18.35 0.81
CA LEU A 386 -1.57 19.22 0.80
C LEU A 386 -1.26 19.60 2.24
N HIS A 387 -0.14 19.10 2.75
CA HIS A 387 0.40 19.56 4.01
C HIS A 387 0.94 20.98 3.83
N LEU A 388 0.06 21.96 3.98
CA LEU A 388 0.44 23.36 4.13
C LEU A 388 1.23 23.48 5.44
N PRO A 389 2.45 24.06 5.44
CA PRO A 389 3.08 24.46 6.68
C PRO A 389 2.13 25.43 7.40
N SER A 390 1.72 25.06 8.61
CA SER A 390 0.78 25.84 9.42
C SER A 390 1.32 27.25 9.65
N LEU A 391 0.61 28.27 9.15
CA LEU A 391 0.74 29.68 9.56
C LEU A 391 2.19 30.16 9.75
N GLY A 392 2.93 30.17 8.65
CA GLY A 392 4.17 30.93 8.51
C GLY A 392 4.25 31.42 7.07
N VAL A 393 4.27 32.74 6.88
CA VAL A 393 4.44 33.39 5.57
C VAL A 393 5.82 32.97 5.03
N GLY A 394 5.85 31.93 4.21
CA GLY A 394 7.04 31.37 3.61
C GLY A 394 6.67 30.49 2.40
N PRO A 395 7.54 30.40 1.39
CA PRO A 395 7.24 29.73 0.12
C PRO A 395 7.01 28.23 0.29
N MET A 396 6.02 27.70 -0.44
CA MET A 396 5.68 26.28 -0.52
C MET A 396 6.77 25.51 -1.28
N PRO A 397 7.31 24.39 -0.75
CA PRO A 397 8.06 23.48 -1.58
C PRO A 397 7.08 22.62 -2.40
N PHE A 398 7.09 22.79 -3.73
CA PHE A 398 6.53 21.84 -4.70
C PHE A 398 7.08 20.40 -4.57
N ALA A 399 7.97 20.12 -3.60
CA ALA A 399 8.55 18.81 -3.33
C ALA A 399 7.52 17.72 -3.01
N ALA A 400 6.30 18.08 -2.58
CA ALA A 400 5.21 17.11 -2.38
C ALA A 400 4.75 16.44 -3.69
N PHE A 401 4.93 17.09 -4.85
CA PHE A 401 4.57 16.53 -6.16
C PHE A 401 5.50 15.39 -6.62
N GLN A 402 6.73 15.29 -6.10
CA GLN A 402 7.70 14.28 -6.56
C GLN A 402 7.63 12.94 -5.84
N MET A 403 6.95 12.82 -4.70
CA MET A 403 7.03 11.61 -3.86
C MET A 403 6.07 10.47 -4.24
N HIS A 404 5.15 10.65 -5.19
CA HIS A 404 4.14 9.62 -5.54
C HIS A 404 4.11 9.16 -6.99
N GLY A 405 5.06 9.60 -7.83
CA GLY A 405 5.35 8.94 -9.10
C GLY A 405 6.23 7.71 -8.88
N VAL A 406 5.81 6.56 -9.42
CA VAL A 406 6.49 5.23 -9.41
C VAL A 406 6.04 4.27 -8.28
N LEU A 407 4.84 3.72 -8.45
CA LEU A 407 4.55 2.32 -8.10
C LEU A 407 4.44 1.55 -9.42
N ASP A 408 5.59 1.27 -10.02
CA ASP A 408 5.70 0.41 -11.20
C ASP A 408 5.53 -1.04 -10.71
N LEU A 409 4.35 -1.62 -10.95
CA LEU A 409 4.09 -3.05 -10.80
C LEU A 409 4.74 -3.77 -11.97
N ARG A 410 6.07 -3.91 -11.94
CA ARG A 410 6.80 -4.86 -12.78
C ARG A 410 7.31 -5.99 -11.91
N GLN A 411 6.67 -7.14 -12.09
CA GLN A 411 7.23 -8.44 -11.76
C GLN A 411 8.45 -8.66 -12.67
N ASP A 412 9.64 -8.36 -12.19
CA ASP A 412 10.86 -8.82 -12.83
C ASP A 412 11.09 -10.30 -12.48
N SER A 413 10.49 -11.16 -13.29
CA SER A 413 11.01 -12.51 -13.52
C SER A 413 12.14 -12.42 -14.53
N THR A 414 13.40 -12.46 -14.07
CA THR A 414 14.54 -12.78 -14.93
C THR A 414 15.13 -14.13 -14.51
N PRO A 415 15.36 -15.06 -15.46
CA PRO A 415 15.98 -16.35 -15.17
C PRO A 415 17.51 -16.23 -15.16
N CYS A 416 18.12 -17.02 -14.27
CA CYS A 416 19.57 -17.27 -14.22
C CYS A 416 20.15 -17.65 -15.59
N SER A 417 21.12 -16.87 -16.08
CA SER A 417 22.09 -17.31 -17.08
C SER A 417 23.43 -17.61 -16.42
N ALA A 418 23.94 -18.82 -16.65
CA ALA A 418 25.22 -19.34 -16.16
C ALA A 418 26.44 -18.56 -16.73
N PRO A 419 27.59 -18.59 -16.05
CA PRO A 419 28.79 -17.91 -16.53
C PRO A 419 29.54 -18.73 -17.60
N GLU A 420 29.77 -18.12 -18.75
CA GLU A 420 30.75 -18.59 -19.73
C GLU A 420 32.17 -18.31 -19.22
N SER A 421 32.96 -19.37 -19.19
CA SER A 421 34.40 -19.38 -18.91
C SER A 421 35.20 -19.16 -20.19
N VAL A 422 35.90 -18.04 -20.31
CA VAL A 422 37.10 -17.85 -21.13
C VAL A 422 37.92 -16.76 -20.42
N ILE A 423 39.16 -16.98 -19.99
CA ILE A 423 40.37 -16.61 -20.74
C ILE A 423 41.60 -17.26 -20.04
N SER A 424 42.49 -17.78 -20.91
CA SER A 424 43.95 -18.03 -20.76
C SER A 424 44.49 -18.95 -19.69
#